data_AF-A0A942P6T7-F1
#
_entry.id   AF-A0A942P6T7-F1
#
_cell.length_a   1.000
_cell.length_b   1.000
_cell.length_c   1.000
_cell.angle_alpha   90.00
_cell.angle_beta   90.00
_cell.angle_gamma   90.00
#
_symmetry.space_group_name_H-M   'P 1'
#
loop_
_entity.id
_entity.type
_entity.pdbx_description
1 polymer ?
#
loop_
_entity_poly.entity_id
_entity_poly.type
_entity_poly.pdbx_seq_one_letter_code
_entity_poly.pdbx_strand_id
1 'polypeptide(L)' 'EPGGYHLMLMQLKKPLAAGQRYKAVLVFERAGSVEVEFEVRAMGDGPARGHGHNH' A
#
# COMPACT_ATOMS: atom_id res chain seq x y z
N GLU A 1 -8.11 -5.27 -14.27
CA GLU A 1 -8.01 -3.88 -14.77
C GLU A 1 -6.78 -3.21 -14.16
N PRO A 2 -5.89 -2.58 -14.95
CA PRO A 2 -4.90 -1.70 -14.37
C PRO A 2 -5.62 -0.43 -13.87
N GLY A 3 -5.85 -0.34 -12.56
CA GLY A 3 -6.60 0.79 -11.96
C GLY A 3 -7.31 0.48 -10.64
N GLY A 4 -6.83 -0.50 -9.85
CA GLY A 4 -7.46 -0.84 -8.58
C GLY A 4 -7.38 0.29 -7.53
N TYR A 5 -8.16 0.16 -6.46
CA TYR A 5 -8.12 1.09 -5.33
C TYR A 5 -6.81 1.01 -4.58
N HIS A 6 -6.21 2.17 -4.31
CA HIS A 6 -5.01 2.30 -3.50
C HIS A 6 -5.29 3.23 -2.33
N LEU A 7 -4.79 2.87 -1.15
CA LEU A 7 -4.79 3.74 0.02
C LEU A 7 -3.57 4.65 -0.04
N MET A 8 -3.79 5.96 0.08
CA MET A 8 -2.71 6.95 0.19
C MET A 8 -2.48 7.33 1.64
N LEU A 9 -1.26 7.10 2.12
CA LEU A 9 -0.82 7.60 3.42
C LEU A 9 -0.28 9.02 3.24
N MET A 10 -0.89 9.99 3.91
CA MET A 10 -0.51 11.41 3.83
C MET A 10 0.19 11.86 5.11
N GLN A 11 1.03 12.90 5.00
CA GLN A 11 1.69 13.55 6.15
C GLN A 11 2.46 12.58 7.06
N LEU A 12 3.26 11.71 6.45
CA LEU A 12 4.11 10.78 7.19
C LEU A 12 5.09 11.53 8.09
N LYS A 13 5.07 11.22 9.39
CA LYS A 13 5.97 11.82 10.39
C LYS A 13 7.43 11.38 10.24
N LYS A 14 7.66 10.26 9.56
CA LYS A 14 8.97 9.64 9.31
C LYS A 14 8.97 8.98 7.93
N PRO A 15 10.13 8.92 7.25
CA PRO A 15 10.25 8.17 6.00
C PRO A 15 9.98 6.68 6.24
N LEU A 16 9.35 6.05 5.25
CA LEU A 16 9.14 4.60 5.21
C LEU A 16 10.38 3.95 4.59
N ALA A 17 10.97 2.94 5.25
CA ALA A 17 12.08 2.18 4.68
C ALA A 17 11.65 0.75 4.33
N ALA A 18 12.20 0.21 3.25
CA ALA A 18 11.92 -1.16 2.81
C ALA A 18 12.24 -2.19 3.91
N GLY A 19 11.41 -3.22 4.00
CA GLY A 19 11.49 -4.28 5.02
C GLY A 19 10.85 -3.93 6.36
N GLN A 20 10.43 -2.67 6.57
CA GLN A 20 9.70 -2.32 7.79
C GLN A 20 8.24 -2.77 7.72
N ARG A 21 7.68 -3.08 8.90
CA ARG A 21 6.26 -3.40 9.05
C ARG A 21 5.56 -2.37 9.92
N TYR A 22 4.36 -1.98 9.50
CA TYR A 22 3.54 -0.99 10.18
C TYR A 22 2.16 -1.57 10.45
N LYS A 23 1.77 -1.58 11.72
CA LYS A 23 0.39 -1.89 12.11
C LYS A 23 -0.49 -0.67 11.91
N ALA A 24 -1.68 -0.89 11.38
CA ALA A 24 -2.71 0.12 11.23
C ALA A 24 -4.08 -0.48 11.53
N VAL A 25 -5.05 0.40 11.74
CA VAL A 25 -6.45 0.00 11.93
C VAL A 25 -7.27 0.60 10.80
N LEU A 26 -7.93 -0.24 10.02
CA LEU A 26 -8.90 0.18 9.03
C LEU A 26 -10.27 0.28 9.71
N VAL A 27 -10.87 1.46 9.67
CA VAL A 27 -12.22 1.67 10.23
C VAL A 27 -13.21 1.66 9.08
N PHE A 28 -14.03 0.62 9.05
CA PHE A 28 -15.13 0.47 8.09
C PHE A 28 -16.44 0.89 8.72
N GLU A 29 -17.27 1.62 7.98
CA GLU A 29 -18.55 2.14 8.48
C GLU A 29 -19.46 1.04 9.06
N ARG A 30 -19.53 -0.13 8.41
CA ARG A 30 -20.43 -1.22 8.80
C ARG A 30 -19.74 -2.38 9.53
N ALA A 31 -18.48 -2.65 9.21
CA ALA A 31 -17.74 -3.77 9.77
C ALA A 31 -16.92 -3.38 11.02
N GLY A 32 -16.81 -2.08 11.32
CA GLY A 32 -16.04 -1.60 12.46
C GLY A 32 -14.53 -1.57 12.18
N SER A 33 -13.73 -1.71 13.24
CA SER A 33 -12.27 -1.59 13.18
C SER A 33 -11.60 -2.93 12.87
N VAL A 34 -10.67 -2.95 11.92
CA VAL A 34 -9.90 -4.12 11.53
C VAL A 34 -8.41 -3.79 11.64
N GLU A 35 -7.67 -4.55 12.44
CA GLU A 35 -6.22 -4.44 12.52
C GLU A 35 -5.56 -5.07 11.30
N VAL A 36 -4.64 -4.34 10.68
CA VAL A 36 -3.88 -4.77 9.51
C VAL A 36 -2.40 -4.47 9.70
N GLU A 37 -1.54 -5.29 9.10
CA GLU A 37 -0.09 -5.06 9.07
C GLU A 37 0.36 -4.83 7.62
N PHE A 38 1.01 -3.69 7.38
CA PHE A 38 1.56 -3.31 6.09
C PHE A 38 3.06 -3.53 6.09
N GLU A 39 3.57 -4.23 5.07
CA GLU A 39 4.99 -4.34 4.78
C GLU A 39 5.40 -3.25 3.78
N VAL A 40 6.44 -2.49 4.10
CA VAL A 40 7.04 -1.53 3.17
C VAL A 40 7.98 -2.26 2.23
N ARG A 41 7.68 -2.21 0.95
CA ARG A 41 8.53 -2.78 -0.12
C ARG A 41 9.18 -1.68 -0.94
N ALA A 42 10.32 -1.99 -1.56
CA ALA A 42 10.98 -1.06 -2.46
C ALA A 42 10.08 -0.74 -3.67
N MET A 43 10.21 0.47 -4.23
CA MET A 43 9.52 0.80 -5.48
C MET A 43 10.02 -0.12 -6.59
N GLY A 44 9.13 -1.00 -7.10
CA GLY A 44 9.47 -2.03 -8.08
C GLY A 44 9.22 -3.47 -7.60
N ASP A 45 9.14 -3.70 -6.27
CA ASP A 45 8.86 -5.00 -5.64
C ASP A 45 7.36 -5.32 -5.48
N GLY A 46 6.51 -4.52 -6.12
CA GLY A 46 5.08 -4.82 -6.26
C GLY A 46 4.84 -5.90 -7.31
N PRO A 47 3.66 -6.56 -7.33
CA PRO A 47 3.31 -7.47 -8.42
C PRO A 47 3.55 -6.78 -9.76
N ALA A 48 4.27 -7.47 -10.65
CA ALA A 48 4.85 -6.92 -11.87
C ALA A 48 3.89 -5.98 -12.61
N ARG A 49 4.29 -4.71 -12.73
CA ARG A 49 3.71 -3.80 -13.71
C ARG A 49 4.23 -4.21 -15.09
N GLY A 50 3.43 -4.97 -15.84
CA GLY A 50 3.64 -5.14 -17.27
C GLY A 50 3.39 -3.81 -17.99
N HIS A 51 4.41 -2.96 -18.11
CA HIS A 51 4.44 -1.86 -19.07
C HIS A 51 4.83 -2.41 -20.44
N GLY A 52 3.84 -2.90 -21.19
CA GLY A 52 3.96 -3.11 -22.63
C GLY A 52 3.81 -1.78 -23.35
N HIS A 53 4.92 -1.11 -23.64
CA HIS A 53 4.96 -0.04 -24.65
C HIS A 53 5.13 -0.70 -26.02
N ASN A 54 4.04 -0.87 -26.77
CA ASN A 54 4.12 -1.19 -28.19
C ASN A 54 3.95 0.12 -28.99
N HIS A 55 4.99 0.47 -29.73
CA HIS A 55 4.92 1.42 -30.85
C HIS A 55 4.18 0.79 -32.03
#